data_AF-A0A9W5RGQ1-F1
#
_entry.id   AF-A0A9W5RGQ1-F1
#
_cell.length_a   1.000
_cell.length_b   1.000
_cell.length_c   1.000
_cell.angle_alpha   90.00
_cell.angle_beta   90.00
_cell.angle_gamma   90.00
#
_symmetry.space_group_name_H-M   'P 1'
#
loop_
_entity.id
_entity.type
_entity.pdbx_description
1 polymer ?
#
loop_
_entity_poly.entity_id
_entity_poly.type
_entity_poly.pdbx_seq_one_letter_code
_entity_poly.pdbx_strand_id
1 'polypeptide(L)'
;MIYLSQLMGNPVLDSEGEKIGSVSDLGIATGEVFPRITSLAFMGPGRTPMMISWRKYVDTYDEDVIRLKVPSTEIRFSYLQPNEVLLARDILNKQIVDTRGIRVVRVNDLKLSDTSSTQLRLLGAEVGARGLLRSLSPQLEHLVTRIARAMGHPMQERIIAWSYMDLVERDLSNVKLSVSHKTLDELHPADVADIIERLDSRLRSQVFAQLDDEQRAGAMAEFNDDAMAVELIGGLNEKEASRILSEMDPDDAAELVSELSYDRAEKLLRLMGVKEQRAIRQLLGYREYTAGRIMTSEALSVPEDQTVAYAFDRLRNLDEDFETVRYLYLTDEDGRLSGIVTLNRLIVSEPETRLEEIANKNLVTASPEDDQEDVARNIAKYNLLAMPVVSDDNRLLGIVTVDDALDVLEEEHAEDLQIVGGGRSDSDSGDRGRNIIWFLHRNLWLLFWVASVVTAAFVGTAATSNPIMGIFAALCTITMPISLNLSENTVNYVTNFFLTDDPGSEKSPSILGFAFRSLLLGLLVSGLICILGAAAHALLEALFHPYDPNAGVFYAALFDQTIIQIFGAAAGSTLISFLLTPIFLAVLRHREEKNQETSGLTLTLISMGLSVVTFFVLSYALSLVGVM
;
A
#
# COMPACT_ATOMS: atom_id res chain seq x y z
N MET A 1 -21.24 9.20 -32.32
CA MET A 1 -21.00 8.97 -30.88
C MET A 1 -20.39 10.25 -30.36
N ILE A 2 -20.99 10.85 -29.34
CA ILE A 2 -20.61 12.17 -28.85
C ILE A 2 -20.26 12.03 -27.38
N TYR A 3 -19.25 12.74 -26.90
CA TYR A 3 -18.94 12.80 -25.48
C TYR A 3 -19.57 14.03 -24.84
N LEU A 4 -19.94 13.93 -23.55
CA LEU A 4 -20.51 15.06 -22.81
C LEU A 4 -19.58 16.27 -22.85
N SER A 5 -18.27 16.07 -22.66
CA SER A 5 -17.28 17.15 -22.72
C SER A 5 -17.30 17.96 -24.01
N GLN A 6 -17.67 17.35 -25.16
CA GLN A 6 -17.76 18.01 -26.46
C GLN A 6 -19.03 18.86 -26.60
N LEU A 7 -20.11 18.53 -25.87
CA LEU A 7 -21.36 19.30 -25.89
C LEU A 7 -21.32 20.48 -24.93
N MET A 8 -20.52 20.40 -23.88
CA MET A 8 -20.44 21.41 -22.83
C MET A 8 -19.88 22.73 -23.37
N GLY A 9 -20.55 23.84 -23.07
CA GLY A 9 -20.17 25.18 -23.53
C GLY A 9 -20.65 25.54 -24.94
N ASN A 10 -21.20 24.60 -25.71
CA ASN A 10 -21.71 24.87 -27.06
C ASN A 10 -22.85 25.89 -27.05
N PRO A 11 -22.95 26.78 -28.05
CA PRO A 11 -24.09 27.67 -28.20
C PRO A 11 -25.41 26.91 -28.36
N VAL A 12 -26.43 27.37 -27.64
CA VAL A 12 -27.82 26.96 -27.84
C VAL A 12 -28.51 28.03 -28.66
N LEU A 13 -28.93 27.68 -29.88
CA LEU A 13 -29.63 28.56 -30.82
C LEU A 13 -31.11 28.22 -30.85
N ASP A 14 -31.95 29.24 -30.93
CA ASP A 14 -33.38 29.04 -31.18
C ASP A 14 -33.69 28.72 -32.65
N SER A 15 -34.97 28.57 -33.00
CA SER A 15 -35.39 28.31 -34.39
C SER A 15 -35.09 29.45 -35.36
N GLU A 16 -34.87 30.67 -34.86
CA GLU A 16 -34.52 31.87 -35.65
C GLU A 16 -33.00 32.06 -35.76
N GLY A 17 -32.21 31.23 -35.08
CA GLY A 17 -30.75 31.29 -35.04
C GLY A 17 -30.20 32.26 -33.98
N GLU A 18 -31.04 32.77 -33.09
CA GLU A 18 -30.61 33.62 -31.98
C GLU A 18 -29.93 32.77 -30.89
N LYS A 19 -28.79 33.24 -30.38
CA LYS A 19 -28.09 32.56 -29.27
C LYS A 19 -28.77 32.86 -27.94
N ILE A 20 -29.45 31.86 -27.41
CA ILE A 20 -30.12 31.94 -26.10
C ILE A 20 -29.12 31.70 -24.96
N GLY A 21 -28.07 30.89 -25.19
CA GLY A 21 -27.11 30.58 -24.14
C GLY A 21 -26.01 29.62 -24.56
N SER A 22 -25.38 29.00 -23.58
CA SER A 22 -24.41 27.92 -23.77
C SER A 22 -24.76 26.70 -22.92
N VAL A 23 -24.58 25.49 -23.47
CA VAL A 23 -24.84 24.23 -22.77
C VAL A 23 -24.05 24.18 -21.46
N SER A 24 -24.73 23.80 -20.38
CA SER A 24 -24.16 23.72 -19.04
C SER A 24 -24.27 22.34 -18.43
N ASP A 25 -25.33 21.59 -18.74
CA ASP A 25 -25.50 20.22 -18.24
C ASP A 25 -26.58 19.50 -19.06
N LEU A 26 -26.65 18.18 -18.92
CA LEU A 26 -27.69 17.32 -19.49
C LEU A 26 -28.28 16.47 -18.37
N GLY A 27 -29.62 16.35 -18.33
CA GLY A 27 -30.32 15.49 -17.38
C GLY A 27 -30.69 14.14 -17.99
N ILE A 28 -30.55 13.08 -17.20
CA ILE A 28 -31.02 11.72 -17.53
C ILE A 28 -32.05 11.25 -16.51
N ALA A 29 -32.99 10.40 -16.94
CA ALA A 29 -33.86 9.67 -16.02
C ALA A 29 -33.17 8.38 -15.54
N THR A 30 -33.21 8.11 -14.23
CA THR A 30 -32.67 6.88 -13.63
C THR A 30 -33.62 5.69 -13.82
N GLY A 31 -33.08 4.46 -13.85
CA GLY A 31 -33.87 3.21 -13.93
C GLY A 31 -33.96 2.54 -15.33
N GLU A 32 -33.34 3.11 -16.37
CA GLU A 32 -33.18 2.46 -17.68
C GLU A 32 -31.73 1.97 -17.88
N VAL A 33 -31.53 0.82 -18.55
CA VAL A 33 -30.19 0.25 -18.84
C VAL A 33 -29.31 1.21 -19.65
N PHE A 34 -29.92 1.94 -20.58
CA PHE A 34 -29.29 3.01 -21.36
C PHE A 34 -30.18 4.26 -21.29
N PRO A 35 -30.00 5.10 -20.26
CA PRO A 35 -30.94 6.17 -19.97
C PRO A 35 -30.87 7.24 -21.05
N ARG A 36 -32.05 7.73 -21.44
CA ARG A 36 -32.19 8.82 -22.41
C ARG A 36 -31.95 10.18 -21.75
N ILE A 37 -31.42 11.13 -22.52
CA ILE A 37 -31.39 12.54 -22.12
C ILE A 37 -32.83 13.06 -22.08
N THR A 38 -33.26 13.57 -20.92
CA THR A 38 -34.61 14.08 -20.69
C THR A 38 -34.67 15.61 -20.68
N SER A 39 -33.59 16.25 -20.23
CA SER A 39 -33.51 17.71 -20.09
C SER A 39 -32.16 18.26 -20.55
N LEU A 40 -32.20 19.49 -21.07
CA LEU A 40 -31.04 20.30 -21.43
C LEU A 40 -30.95 21.47 -20.46
N ALA A 41 -29.85 21.58 -19.74
CA ALA A 41 -29.51 22.75 -18.93
C ALA A 41 -28.51 23.62 -19.69
N PHE A 42 -28.79 24.92 -19.74
CA PHE A 42 -27.92 25.91 -20.40
C PHE A 42 -27.86 27.20 -19.60
N MET A 43 -26.77 27.94 -19.77
CA MET A 43 -26.54 29.23 -19.14
C MET A 43 -26.97 30.33 -20.10
N GLY A 44 -28.02 31.06 -19.71
CA GLY A 44 -28.52 32.22 -20.44
C GLY A 44 -27.66 33.48 -20.24
N PRO A 45 -28.06 34.61 -20.84
CA PRO A 45 -27.39 35.89 -20.67
C PRO A 45 -27.35 36.29 -19.18
N GLY A 46 -26.19 36.77 -18.72
CA GLY A 46 -25.99 37.08 -17.29
C GLY A 46 -25.77 35.88 -16.38
N ARG A 47 -25.41 34.70 -16.93
CA ARG A 47 -25.15 33.45 -16.17
C ARG A 47 -26.37 32.93 -15.41
N THR A 48 -27.55 33.11 -15.98
CA THR A 48 -28.80 32.57 -15.41
C THR A 48 -28.95 31.10 -15.83
N PRO A 49 -29.02 30.14 -14.88
CA PRO A 49 -29.22 28.75 -15.22
C PRO A 49 -30.67 28.52 -15.66
N MET A 50 -30.83 27.95 -16.85
CA MET A 50 -32.12 27.62 -17.44
C MET A 50 -32.15 26.14 -17.81
N MET A 51 -33.31 25.51 -17.69
CA MET A 51 -33.45 24.11 -18.08
C MET A 51 -34.72 23.90 -18.88
N ILE A 52 -34.64 23.09 -19.93
CA ILE A 52 -35.75 22.81 -20.84
C ILE A 52 -35.85 21.30 -21.11
N SER A 53 -37.03 20.84 -21.49
CA SER A 53 -37.21 19.44 -21.91
C SER A 53 -36.53 19.17 -23.25
N TRP A 54 -35.65 18.17 -23.28
CA TRP A 54 -34.92 17.75 -24.47
C TRP A 54 -35.88 17.39 -25.61
N ARG A 55 -36.79 16.44 -25.34
CA ARG A 55 -37.74 15.91 -26.33
C ARG A 55 -38.62 16.99 -26.96
N LYS A 56 -39.06 17.96 -26.16
CA LYS A 56 -40.02 18.98 -26.60
C LYS A 56 -39.35 20.06 -27.46
N TYR A 57 -38.14 20.50 -27.09
CA TYR A 57 -37.56 21.71 -27.65
C TYR A 57 -36.32 21.50 -28.49
N VAL A 58 -35.55 20.41 -28.33
CA VAL A 58 -34.34 20.18 -29.14
C VAL A 58 -34.73 19.60 -30.51
N ASP A 59 -34.22 20.22 -31.57
CA ASP A 59 -34.40 19.78 -32.96
C ASP A 59 -33.20 18.97 -33.45
N THR A 60 -32.04 19.64 -33.50
CA THR A 60 -30.78 19.04 -33.93
C THR A 60 -29.69 19.36 -32.93
N TYR A 61 -28.75 18.43 -32.78
CA TYR A 61 -27.54 18.61 -31.97
C TYR A 61 -26.34 18.14 -32.79
N ASP A 62 -25.23 18.84 -32.64
CA ASP A 62 -23.92 18.46 -33.18
C ASP A 62 -22.82 18.81 -32.15
N GLU A 63 -21.57 18.47 -32.47
CA GLU A 63 -20.39 18.76 -31.64
C GLU A 63 -20.14 20.26 -31.45
N ASP A 64 -20.75 21.14 -32.27
CA ASP A 64 -20.54 22.59 -32.21
C ASP A 64 -21.77 23.38 -31.73
N VAL A 65 -23.00 22.88 -31.92
CA VAL A 65 -24.22 23.67 -31.68
C VAL A 65 -25.43 22.81 -31.37
N ILE A 66 -26.29 23.29 -30.47
CA ILE A 66 -27.64 22.73 -30.26
C ILE A 66 -28.68 23.72 -30.79
N ARG A 67 -29.60 23.23 -31.64
CA ARG A 67 -30.70 24.04 -32.21
C ARG A 67 -32.05 23.62 -31.65
N LEU A 68 -32.88 24.60 -31.32
CA LEU A 68 -34.22 24.39 -30.81
C LEU A 68 -35.29 24.48 -31.91
N LYS A 69 -36.43 23.81 -31.67
CA LYS A 69 -37.61 23.77 -32.54
C LYS A 69 -38.43 25.06 -32.54
N VAL A 70 -38.25 25.90 -31.53
CA VAL A 70 -39.11 27.06 -31.24
C VAL A 70 -38.27 28.31 -30.95
N PRO A 71 -38.82 29.51 -31.18
CA PRO A 71 -38.14 30.76 -30.83
C PRO A 71 -38.04 30.92 -29.32
N SER A 72 -37.08 31.74 -28.87
CA SER A 72 -36.76 31.96 -27.46
C SER A 72 -37.97 32.35 -26.58
N THR A 73 -38.96 33.04 -27.17
CA THR A 73 -40.18 33.52 -26.50
C THR A 73 -41.19 32.43 -26.15
N GLU A 74 -41.15 31.29 -26.84
CA GLU A 74 -42.09 30.17 -26.64
C GLU A 74 -41.56 29.09 -25.69
N ILE A 75 -40.31 29.23 -25.24
CA ILE A 75 -39.68 28.29 -24.33
C ILE A 75 -40.37 28.32 -22.96
N ARG A 76 -40.61 27.14 -22.40
CA ARG A 76 -41.02 26.96 -20.99
C ARG A 76 -39.94 26.21 -20.25
N PHE A 77 -39.43 26.82 -19.19
CA PHE A 77 -38.41 26.23 -18.35
C PHE A 77 -39.00 25.12 -17.47
N SER A 78 -38.21 24.07 -17.26
CA SER A 78 -38.50 22.93 -16.42
C SER A 78 -37.60 22.93 -15.18
N TYR A 79 -38.03 22.25 -14.13
CA TYR A 79 -37.24 21.99 -12.92
C TYR A 79 -36.75 20.54 -12.90
N LEU A 80 -35.64 20.29 -12.20
CA LEU A 80 -35.05 18.96 -12.07
C LEU A 80 -36.01 18.05 -11.31
N GLN A 81 -36.41 16.94 -11.93
CA GLN A 81 -37.31 15.98 -11.29
C GLN A 81 -36.55 15.09 -10.29
N PRO A 82 -37.21 14.52 -9.27
CA PRO A 82 -36.55 13.65 -8.27
C PRO A 82 -35.88 12.40 -8.85
N ASN A 83 -36.36 11.92 -10.00
CA ASN A 83 -35.82 10.77 -10.73
C ASN A 83 -34.87 11.18 -11.88
N GLU A 84 -34.44 12.44 -11.92
CA GLU A 84 -33.47 12.95 -12.89
C GLU A 84 -32.13 13.27 -12.24
N VAL A 85 -31.05 12.90 -12.92
CA VAL A 85 -29.67 13.16 -12.50
C VAL A 85 -28.98 14.00 -13.56
N LEU A 86 -28.21 15.01 -13.14
CA LEU A 86 -27.43 15.86 -14.05
C LEU A 86 -26.05 15.26 -14.28
N LEU A 87 -25.68 15.07 -15.55
CA LEU A 87 -24.47 14.33 -15.92
C LEU A 87 -23.18 15.05 -15.54
N ALA A 88 -23.06 16.35 -15.80
CA ALA A 88 -21.84 17.10 -15.52
C ALA A 88 -21.69 17.40 -14.02
N ARG A 89 -22.78 17.72 -13.33
CA ARG A 89 -22.75 18.00 -11.88
C ARG A 89 -22.59 16.74 -11.02
N ASP A 90 -23.37 15.71 -11.31
CA ASP A 90 -23.55 14.58 -10.40
C ASP A 90 -22.72 13.34 -10.79
N ILE A 91 -22.12 13.29 -11.99
CA ILE A 91 -21.42 12.08 -12.50
C ILE A 91 -20.02 12.39 -13.03
N LEU A 92 -19.86 13.44 -13.84
CA LEU A 92 -18.56 13.82 -14.41
C LEU A 92 -17.58 14.20 -13.29
N ASN A 93 -16.32 13.75 -13.39
CA ASN A 93 -15.27 13.96 -12.41
C ASN A 93 -15.54 13.34 -11.02
N LYS A 94 -16.53 12.46 -10.90
CA LYS A 94 -16.85 11.74 -9.66
C LYS A 94 -16.22 10.35 -9.64
N GLN A 95 -16.04 9.81 -8.44
CA GLN A 95 -15.67 8.42 -8.25
C GLN A 95 -16.92 7.54 -8.36
N ILE A 96 -16.79 6.44 -9.08
CA ILE A 96 -17.82 5.42 -9.26
C ILE A 96 -17.20 4.05 -8.99
N VAL A 97 -18.04 3.10 -8.58
CA VAL A 97 -17.64 1.70 -8.41
C VAL A 97 -17.93 0.94 -9.70
N ASP A 98 -16.88 0.34 -10.30
CA ASP A 98 -17.00 -0.59 -11.42
C ASP A 98 -17.25 -2.00 -10.87
N THR A 99 -18.50 -2.48 -10.92
CA THR A 99 -18.86 -3.80 -10.39
C THR A 99 -18.31 -4.97 -11.21
N ARG A 100 -17.94 -4.73 -12.47
CA ARG A 100 -17.34 -5.76 -13.33
C ARG A 100 -15.82 -5.81 -13.18
N GLY A 101 -15.21 -4.66 -12.99
CA GLY A 101 -13.77 -4.50 -12.83
C GLY A 101 -13.28 -4.56 -11.38
N ILE A 102 -14.19 -4.63 -10.41
CA ILE A 102 -13.95 -4.62 -8.95
C ILE A 102 -12.94 -3.54 -8.58
N ARG A 103 -13.31 -2.28 -8.84
CA ARG A 103 -12.43 -1.13 -8.55
C ARG A 103 -13.20 0.18 -8.54
N VAL A 104 -12.71 1.09 -7.71
CA VAL A 104 -13.07 2.51 -7.78
C VAL A 104 -12.36 3.16 -8.96
N VAL A 105 -13.11 3.95 -9.73
CA VAL A 105 -12.59 4.69 -10.88
C VAL A 105 -13.21 6.07 -10.94
N ARG A 106 -12.42 7.03 -11.44
CA ARG A 106 -12.91 8.38 -11.69
C ARG A 106 -13.48 8.49 -13.09
N VAL A 107 -14.68 9.04 -13.20
CA VAL A 107 -15.32 9.36 -14.48
C VAL A 107 -14.62 10.57 -15.09
N ASN A 108 -13.88 10.36 -16.18
CA ASN A 108 -13.19 11.44 -16.89
C ASN A 108 -14.08 12.07 -17.96
N ASP A 109 -14.99 11.29 -18.55
CA ASP A 109 -15.96 11.75 -19.54
C ASP A 109 -17.16 10.79 -19.63
N LEU A 110 -18.23 11.19 -20.30
CA LEU A 110 -19.45 10.39 -20.48
C LEU A 110 -19.76 10.20 -21.96
N LYS A 111 -19.93 8.95 -22.38
CA LYS A 111 -20.15 8.60 -23.79
C LYS A 111 -21.63 8.51 -24.10
N LEU A 112 -22.08 9.34 -25.04
CA LEU A 112 -23.46 9.40 -25.52
C LEU A 112 -23.56 8.75 -26.92
N SER A 113 -24.61 7.96 -27.10
CA SER A 113 -24.98 7.37 -28.39
C SER A 113 -26.21 8.02 -28.95
N ASP A 114 -26.17 8.23 -30.26
CA ASP A 114 -27.32 8.61 -31.06
C ASP A 114 -28.07 7.34 -31.49
N THR A 115 -29.35 7.24 -31.11
CA THR A 115 -30.22 6.13 -31.56
C THR A 115 -31.19 6.58 -32.68
N SER A 116 -31.44 7.88 -32.79
CA SER A 116 -32.34 8.52 -33.76
C SER A 116 -32.02 10.01 -33.77
N SER A 117 -32.15 10.71 -34.90
CA SER A 117 -31.71 12.10 -35.12
C SER A 117 -32.12 13.17 -34.08
N THR A 118 -32.98 12.84 -33.11
CA THR A 118 -33.44 13.73 -32.03
C THR A 118 -33.24 13.17 -30.61
N GLN A 119 -32.67 11.97 -30.41
CA GLN A 119 -32.61 11.32 -29.10
C GLN A 119 -31.21 10.76 -28.77
N LEU A 120 -30.57 11.38 -27.77
CA LEU A 120 -29.34 10.91 -27.16
C LEU A 120 -29.61 9.96 -25.99
N ARG A 121 -28.78 8.91 -25.88
CA ARG A 121 -28.75 7.99 -24.74
C ARG A 121 -27.34 7.89 -24.16
N LEU A 122 -27.24 7.73 -22.86
CA LEU A 122 -25.97 7.48 -22.17
C LEU A 122 -25.59 6.00 -22.30
N LEU A 123 -24.39 5.75 -22.83
CA LEU A 123 -23.84 4.40 -22.91
C LEU A 123 -23.04 4.03 -21.66
N GLY A 124 -22.24 4.96 -21.14
CA GLY A 124 -21.30 4.68 -20.06
C GLY A 124 -20.29 5.80 -19.80
N ALA A 125 -19.45 5.58 -18.79
CA ALA A 125 -18.37 6.48 -18.40
C ALA A 125 -17.04 6.06 -19.03
N GLU A 126 -16.31 7.04 -19.58
CA GLU A 126 -14.92 6.88 -19.98
C GLU A 126 -14.01 7.16 -18.78
N VAL A 127 -13.21 6.16 -18.41
CA VAL A 127 -12.29 6.22 -17.26
C VAL A 127 -10.81 6.22 -17.69
N GLY A 128 -10.53 6.08 -18.99
CA GLY A 128 -9.18 6.09 -19.52
C GLY A 128 -8.56 7.49 -19.63
N ALA A 129 -7.25 7.53 -19.88
CA ALA A 129 -6.49 8.77 -20.08
C ALA A 129 -7.00 9.60 -21.28
N ARG A 130 -7.64 8.95 -22.27
CA ARG A 130 -8.25 9.66 -23.42
C ARG A 130 -9.36 10.62 -22.98
N GLY A 131 -10.16 10.26 -21.96
CA GLY A 131 -11.17 11.16 -21.40
C GLY A 131 -10.55 12.43 -20.78
N LEU A 132 -9.43 12.28 -20.06
CA LEU A 132 -8.69 13.41 -19.49
C LEU A 132 -8.06 14.31 -20.56
N LEU A 133 -7.49 13.71 -21.61
CA LEU A 133 -6.94 14.50 -22.72
C LEU A 133 -8.04 15.28 -23.44
N ARG A 134 -9.23 14.70 -23.59
CA ARG A 134 -10.38 15.35 -24.22
C ARG A 134 -10.94 16.49 -23.39
N SER A 135 -11.01 16.32 -22.08
CA SER A 135 -11.48 17.40 -21.18
C SER A 135 -10.54 18.61 -21.16
N LEU A 136 -9.24 18.40 -21.41
CA LEU A 136 -8.26 19.48 -21.60
C LEU A 136 -8.37 20.13 -22.99
N SER A 137 -8.32 19.33 -24.06
CA SER A 137 -8.53 19.79 -25.43
C SER A 137 -8.70 18.60 -26.39
N PRO A 138 -9.74 18.59 -27.24
CA PRO A 138 -9.90 17.57 -28.29
C PRO A 138 -8.68 17.46 -29.23
N GLN A 139 -8.00 18.57 -29.49
CA GLN A 139 -6.81 18.61 -30.35
C GLN A 139 -5.61 17.89 -29.70
N LEU A 140 -5.50 17.96 -28.38
CA LEU A 140 -4.47 17.30 -27.59
C LEU A 140 -4.67 15.77 -27.63
N GLU A 141 -5.92 15.29 -27.46
CA GLU A 141 -6.24 13.86 -27.60
C GLU A 141 -5.78 13.33 -28.96
N HIS A 142 -6.11 14.04 -30.06
CA HIS A 142 -5.73 13.62 -31.40
C HIS A 142 -4.22 13.62 -31.64
N LEU A 143 -3.48 14.59 -31.10
CA LEU A 143 -2.02 14.65 -31.21
C LEU A 143 -1.37 13.48 -30.46
N VAL A 144 -1.74 13.28 -29.19
CA VAL A 144 -1.15 12.24 -28.34
C VAL A 144 -1.50 10.85 -28.86
N THR A 145 -2.73 10.62 -29.31
CA THR A 145 -3.12 9.32 -29.90
C THR A 145 -2.39 9.01 -31.21
N ARG A 146 -2.09 10.02 -32.05
CA ARG A 146 -1.24 9.83 -33.24
C ARG A 146 0.19 9.44 -32.87
N ILE A 147 0.78 10.14 -31.90
CA ILE A 147 2.14 9.85 -31.41
C ILE A 147 2.20 8.44 -30.81
N ALA A 148 1.24 8.09 -29.94
CA ALA A 148 1.16 6.78 -29.31
C ALA A 148 0.99 5.65 -30.33
N ARG A 149 0.16 5.86 -31.37
CA ARG A 149 0.01 4.91 -32.48
C ARG A 149 1.29 4.77 -33.31
N ALA A 150 2.04 5.85 -33.53
CA ALA A 150 3.32 5.82 -34.24
C ALA A 150 4.41 5.07 -33.45
N MET A 151 4.35 5.09 -32.12
CA MET A 151 5.24 4.36 -31.22
C MET A 151 4.79 2.92 -30.92
N GLY A 152 3.75 2.41 -31.60
CA GLY A 152 3.27 1.03 -31.43
C GLY A 152 2.37 0.79 -30.20
N HIS A 153 1.97 1.83 -29.48
CA HIS A 153 1.12 1.73 -28.28
C HIS A 153 -0.22 2.48 -28.50
N PRO A 154 -1.22 1.89 -29.18
CA PRO A 154 -2.51 2.55 -29.38
C PRO A 154 -3.25 2.74 -28.06
N MET A 155 -3.57 3.98 -27.69
CA MET A 155 -4.40 4.27 -26.52
C MET A 155 -5.85 3.88 -26.79
N GLN A 156 -6.33 2.84 -26.11
CA GLN A 156 -7.70 2.37 -26.23
C GLN A 156 -8.66 3.20 -25.36
N GLU A 157 -9.92 3.28 -25.77
CA GLU A 157 -11.00 3.78 -24.92
C GLU A 157 -11.32 2.74 -23.84
N ARG A 158 -11.44 3.19 -22.60
CA ARG A 158 -11.85 2.35 -21.47
C ARG A 158 -13.19 2.86 -20.97
N ILE A 159 -14.24 2.23 -21.47
CA ILE A 159 -15.62 2.61 -21.18
C ILE A 159 -16.24 1.58 -20.24
N ILE A 160 -16.82 2.07 -19.16
CA ILE A 160 -17.64 1.30 -18.24
C ILE A 160 -19.09 1.59 -18.59
N ALA A 161 -19.84 0.56 -18.97
CA ALA A 161 -21.23 0.74 -19.35
C ALA A 161 -22.06 1.22 -18.16
N TRP A 162 -23.08 2.05 -18.42
CA TRP A 162 -23.98 2.59 -17.39
C TRP A 162 -24.56 1.53 -16.47
N SER A 163 -24.83 0.34 -17.01
CA SER A 163 -25.34 -0.82 -16.28
C SER A 163 -24.40 -1.38 -15.21
N TYR A 164 -23.11 -1.05 -15.24
CA TYR A 164 -22.10 -1.54 -14.29
C TYR A 164 -21.58 -0.43 -13.36
N MET A 165 -22.28 0.70 -13.28
CA MET A 165 -21.90 1.82 -12.43
C MET A 165 -22.87 1.91 -11.26
N ASP A 166 -22.33 1.85 -10.04
CA ASP A 166 -23.07 2.28 -8.86
C ASP A 166 -22.70 3.72 -8.49
N LEU A 167 -23.72 4.56 -8.30
CA LEU A 167 -23.55 5.99 -8.04
C LEU A 167 -23.57 6.24 -6.54
N VAL A 168 -22.37 6.40 -5.98
CA VAL A 168 -22.15 6.56 -4.53
C VAL A 168 -22.67 7.92 -4.00
N GLU A 169 -22.85 8.94 -4.85
CA GLU A 169 -22.82 10.34 -4.42
C GLU A 169 -24.15 11.07 -4.15
N ARG A 170 -25.28 10.39 -3.87
CA ARG A 170 -26.44 11.08 -3.29
C ARG A 170 -27.13 10.34 -2.18
N ASP A 171 -27.58 11.14 -1.21
CA ASP A 171 -28.65 10.92 -0.25
C ASP A 171 -29.97 10.59 -0.97
N LEU A 172 -29.97 9.44 -1.67
CA LEU A 172 -31.13 8.78 -2.23
C LEU A 172 -31.62 7.79 -1.17
N SER A 173 -31.93 8.32 0.01
CA SER A 173 -32.65 7.62 1.06
C SER A 173 -33.96 6.96 0.57
N ASN A 174 -34.40 7.19 -0.68
CA ASN A 174 -35.55 6.53 -1.31
C ASN A 174 -35.46 6.25 -2.83
N VAL A 175 -34.28 6.28 -3.48
CA VAL A 175 -34.20 5.85 -4.90
C VAL A 175 -33.20 4.72 -5.03
N LYS A 176 -33.70 3.50 -4.77
CA LYS A 176 -33.04 2.27 -5.21
C LYS A 176 -32.79 2.39 -6.71
N LEU A 177 -31.53 2.52 -7.11
CA LEU A 177 -31.09 2.26 -8.47
C LEU A 177 -31.26 0.76 -8.72
N SER A 178 -32.51 0.37 -8.93
CA SER A 178 -32.90 -1.01 -9.20
C SER A 178 -32.66 -1.30 -10.68
N VAL A 179 -31.41 -1.59 -11.01
CA VAL A 179 -31.10 -2.40 -12.19
C VAL A 179 -30.16 -3.50 -11.72
N SER A 180 -30.76 -4.67 -11.49
CA SER A 180 -30.16 -5.94 -11.09
C SER A 180 -28.78 -6.18 -11.71
N HIS A 181 -27.73 -6.24 -10.86
CA HIS A 181 -26.52 -7.08 -10.92
C HIS A 181 -25.71 -6.85 -9.61
N LYS A 182 -25.17 -7.93 -9.01
CA LYS A 182 -24.46 -8.02 -7.70
C LYS A 182 -24.38 -6.73 -6.88
N THR A 183 -25.19 -6.62 -5.81
CA THR A 183 -25.00 -5.59 -4.78
C THR A 183 -23.63 -5.78 -4.10
N LEU A 184 -23.10 -4.75 -3.44
CA LEU A 184 -21.85 -4.88 -2.67
C LEU A 184 -21.93 -6.03 -1.65
N ASP A 185 -23.13 -6.30 -1.13
CA ASP A 185 -23.46 -7.44 -0.25
C ASP A 185 -23.28 -8.83 -0.92
N GLU A 186 -23.10 -8.91 -2.25
CA GLU A 186 -22.86 -10.18 -2.98
C GLU A 186 -21.38 -10.35 -3.41
N LEU A 187 -20.50 -9.43 -3.00
CA LEU A 187 -19.06 -9.50 -3.23
C LEU A 187 -18.35 -10.16 -2.04
N HIS A 188 -17.15 -10.68 -2.26
CA HIS A 188 -16.34 -11.20 -1.17
C HIS A 188 -15.97 -10.04 -0.22
N PRO A 189 -15.93 -10.25 1.11
CA PRO A 189 -15.50 -9.23 2.07
C PRO A 189 -14.18 -8.54 1.71
N ALA A 190 -13.14 -9.30 1.37
CA ALA A 190 -11.88 -8.78 0.83
C ALA A 190 -12.04 -7.82 -0.38
N ASP A 191 -12.90 -8.14 -1.36
CA ASP A 191 -13.14 -7.24 -2.51
C ASP A 191 -13.83 -5.94 -2.07
N VAL A 192 -14.71 -6.02 -1.08
CA VAL A 192 -15.40 -4.86 -0.51
C VAL A 192 -14.41 -4.00 0.28
N ALA A 193 -13.54 -4.60 1.07
CA ALA A 193 -12.47 -3.92 1.79
C ALA A 193 -11.59 -3.11 0.82
N ASP A 194 -11.11 -3.78 -0.23
CA ASP A 194 -10.24 -3.23 -1.28
C ASP A 194 -10.89 -2.05 -2.06
N ILE A 195 -12.22 -2.07 -2.20
CA ILE A 195 -13.01 -0.95 -2.73
C ILE A 195 -13.06 0.20 -1.72
N ILE A 196 -13.40 -0.09 -0.46
CA ILE A 196 -13.63 0.90 0.59
C ILE A 196 -12.33 1.66 0.92
N GLU A 197 -11.19 0.99 0.96
CA GLU A 197 -9.89 1.62 1.24
C GLU A 197 -9.54 2.70 0.21
N ARG A 198 -9.89 2.47 -1.05
CA ARG A 198 -9.59 3.36 -2.19
C ARG A 198 -10.55 4.55 -2.31
N LEU A 199 -11.64 4.56 -1.56
CA LEU A 199 -12.58 5.68 -1.51
C LEU A 199 -12.05 6.82 -0.64
N ASP A 200 -12.40 8.05 -1.00
CA ASP A 200 -12.23 9.18 -0.08
C ASP A 200 -13.10 9.04 1.18
N SER A 201 -12.61 9.54 2.32
CA SER A 201 -13.18 9.29 3.66
C SER A 201 -14.69 9.49 3.76
N ARG A 202 -15.22 10.53 3.10
CA ARG A 202 -16.66 10.82 3.08
C ARG A 202 -17.46 9.72 2.35
N LEU A 203 -16.97 9.23 1.21
CA LEU A 203 -17.62 8.16 0.45
C LEU A 203 -17.46 6.82 1.16
N ARG A 204 -16.30 6.60 1.78
CA ARG A 204 -16.00 5.42 2.58
C ARG A 204 -17.07 5.14 3.63
N SER A 205 -17.36 6.12 4.50
CA SER A 205 -18.39 5.96 5.53
C SER A 205 -19.80 5.78 4.95
N GLN A 206 -20.10 6.35 3.78
CA GLN A 206 -21.41 6.23 3.14
C GLN A 206 -21.63 4.86 2.51
N VAL A 207 -20.59 4.28 1.90
CA VAL A 207 -20.63 2.93 1.34
C VAL A 207 -20.66 1.89 2.46
N PHE A 208 -19.78 2.04 3.45
CA PHE A 208 -19.75 1.17 4.62
C PHE A 208 -21.10 1.12 5.34
N ALA A 209 -21.77 2.27 5.53
CA ALA A 209 -23.08 2.36 6.15
C ALA A 209 -24.25 1.77 5.33
N GLN A 210 -24.03 1.33 4.09
CA GLN A 210 -25.05 0.67 3.26
C GLN A 210 -24.98 -0.85 3.30
N LEU A 211 -23.81 -1.40 3.65
CA LEU A 211 -23.60 -2.83 3.84
C LEU A 211 -24.42 -3.34 5.03
N ASP A 212 -24.78 -4.61 5.01
CA ASP A 212 -25.29 -5.30 6.20
C ASP A 212 -24.19 -5.58 7.24
N ASP A 213 -24.57 -6.06 8.42
CA ASP A 213 -23.65 -6.17 9.54
C ASP A 213 -22.59 -7.28 9.32
N GLU A 214 -22.96 -8.37 8.63
CA GLU A 214 -22.07 -9.48 8.25
C GLU A 214 -21.00 -9.02 7.25
N GLN A 215 -21.41 -8.36 6.14
CA GLN A 215 -20.45 -7.84 5.17
C GLN A 215 -19.56 -6.74 5.75
N ARG A 216 -20.07 -5.95 6.70
CA ARG A 216 -19.25 -4.96 7.43
C ARG A 216 -18.20 -5.61 8.31
N ALA A 217 -18.58 -6.66 9.04
CA ALA A 217 -17.67 -7.39 9.91
C ALA A 217 -16.54 -8.01 9.09
N GLY A 218 -16.88 -8.80 8.05
CA GLY A 218 -15.88 -9.41 7.19
C GLY A 218 -15.03 -8.38 6.44
N ALA A 219 -15.60 -7.30 5.92
CA ALA A 219 -14.79 -6.29 5.22
C ALA A 219 -13.90 -5.50 6.19
N MET A 220 -14.23 -5.46 7.48
CA MET A 220 -13.41 -4.81 8.51
C MET A 220 -12.19 -5.66 8.87
N ALA A 221 -12.37 -6.97 9.00
CA ALA A 221 -11.28 -7.92 9.23
C ALA A 221 -10.24 -7.88 8.10
N GLU A 222 -10.70 -7.63 6.87
CA GLU A 222 -9.86 -7.66 5.67
C GLU A 222 -9.18 -6.32 5.33
N PHE A 223 -9.24 -5.32 6.22
CA PHE A 223 -8.56 -4.03 5.98
C PHE A 223 -7.06 -4.13 6.29
N ASN A 224 -6.22 -3.58 5.42
CA ASN A 224 -4.77 -3.51 5.62
C ASN A 224 -4.34 -2.29 6.48
N ASP A 225 -5.28 -1.43 6.87
CA ASP A 225 -5.02 -0.18 7.61
C ASP A 225 -5.94 -0.10 8.83
N ASP A 226 -5.46 -0.56 9.98
CA ASP A 226 -6.21 -0.57 11.24
C ASP A 226 -6.67 0.83 11.65
N ALA A 227 -5.89 1.86 11.33
CA ALA A 227 -6.27 3.23 11.62
C ALA A 227 -7.54 3.63 10.84
N MET A 228 -7.69 3.11 9.62
CA MET A 228 -8.91 3.28 8.83
C MET A 228 -10.10 2.52 9.43
N ALA A 229 -9.88 1.28 9.86
CA ALA A 229 -10.88 0.45 10.53
C ALA A 229 -11.41 1.15 11.80
N VAL A 230 -10.49 1.68 12.62
CA VAL A 230 -10.77 2.47 13.82
C VAL A 230 -11.49 3.77 13.50
N GLU A 231 -11.12 4.48 12.42
CA GLU A 231 -11.84 5.69 11.97
C GLU A 231 -13.31 5.37 11.63
N LEU A 232 -13.54 4.26 10.92
CA LEU A 232 -14.87 3.82 10.51
C LEU A 232 -15.73 3.42 11.72
N ILE A 233 -15.22 2.57 12.61
CA ILE A 233 -15.87 2.26 13.90
C ILE A 233 -16.08 3.53 14.71
N GLY A 234 -15.12 4.45 14.64
CA GLY A 234 -15.12 5.78 15.23
C GLY A 234 -16.38 6.58 14.92
N GLY A 235 -16.82 6.53 13.66
CA GLY A 235 -17.99 7.23 13.14
C GLY A 235 -19.34 6.57 13.44
N LEU A 236 -19.35 5.30 13.89
CA LEU A 236 -20.57 4.58 14.22
C LEU A 236 -21.05 4.88 15.64
N ASN A 237 -22.35 4.63 15.88
CA ASN A 237 -22.86 4.65 17.24
C ASN A 237 -22.43 3.40 18.02
N GLU A 238 -22.39 3.50 19.35
CA GLU A 238 -21.85 2.43 20.22
C GLU A 238 -22.58 1.09 20.05
N LYS A 239 -23.88 1.10 19.70
CA LYS A 239 -24.67 -0.14 19.49
C LYS A 239 -24.41 -0.79 18.14
N GLU A 240 -24.19 -0.01 17.10
CA GLU A 240 -23.83 -0.50 15.77
C GLU A 240 -22.41 -1.06 15.78
N ALA A 241 -21.46 -0.30 16.32
CA ALA A 241 -20.08 -0.76 16.48
C ALA A 241 -19.99 -2.06 17.29
N SER A 242 -20.71 -2.14 18.41
CA SER A 242 -20.76 -3.36 19.21
C SER A 242 -21.35 -4.55 18.46
N ARG A 243 -22.32 -4.33 17.56
CA ARG A 243 -22.93 -5.42 16.80
C ARG A 243 -21.98 -5.93 15.74
N ILE A 244 -21.37 -5.04 14.95
CA ILE A 244 -20.37 -5.42 13.93
C ILE A 244 -19.23 -6.21 14.57
N LEU A 245 -18.66 -5.71 15.68
CA LEU A 245 -17.61 -6.43 16.42
C LEU A 245 -18.07 -7.76 17.04
N SER A 246 -19.38 -8.01 17.17
CA SER A 246 -19.90 -9.31 17.65
C SER A 246 -20.07 -10.33 16.52
N GLU A 247 -20.15 -9.86 15.27
CA GLU A 247 -20.24 -10.71 14.08
C GLU A 247 -18.84 -11.00 13.48
N MET A 248 -17.78 -10.40 14.03
CA MET A 248 -16.39 -10.70 13.66
C MET A 248 -15.87 -11.89 14.45
N ASP A 249 -14.87 -12.56 13.90
CA ASP A 249 -14.17 -13.60 14.63
C ASP A 249 -13.45 -13.01 15.87
N PRO A 250 -13.34 -13.77 16.97
CA PRO A 250 -12.92 -13.22 18.26
C PRO A 250 -11.53 -12.57 18.26
N ASP A 251 -10.61 -13.09 17.47
CA ASP A 251 -9.25 -12.59 17.21
C ASP A 251 -9.26 -11.28 16.44
N ASP A 252 -9.92 -11.21 15.29
CA ASP A 252 -10.06 -9.95 14.52
C ASP A 252 -10.71 -8.85 15.37
N ALA A 253 -11.76 -9.22 16.11
CA ALA A 253 -12.43 -8.31 17.01
C ALA A 253 -11.51 -7.87 18.16
N ALA A 254 -10.65 -8.75 18.67
CA ALA A 254 -9.69 -8.42 19.72
C ALA A 254 -8.62 -7.45 19.21
N GLU A 255 -8.07 -7.68 18.02
CA GLU A 255 -7.11 -6.80 17.36
C GLU A 255 -7.66 -5.38 17.21
N LEU A 256 -8.85 -5.26 16.59
CA LEU A 256 -9.46 -3.96 16.37
C LEU A 256 -9.86 -3.26 17.67
N VAL A 257 -10.22 -4.01 18.71
CA VAL A 257 -10.53 -3.45 20.03
C VAL A 257 -9.28 -2.97 20.77
N SER A 258 -8.10 -3.57 20.55
CA SER A 258 -6.83 -3.07 21.13
C SER A 258 -6.48 -1.67 20.65
N GLU A 259 -6.79 -1.35 19.40
CA GLU A 259 -6.52 -0.04 18.80
C GLU A 259 -7.48 1.07 19.29
N LEU A 260 -8.59 0.69 19.93
CA LEU A 260 -9.53 1.65 20.50
C LEU A 260 -9.06 2.18 21.85
N SER A 261 -9.50 3.41 22.18
CA SER A 261 -9.30 3.92 23.53
C SER A 261 -10.00 3.03 24.56
N TYR A 262 -9.35 2.82 25.71
CA TYR A 262 -9.85 1.95 26.79
C TYR A 262 -11.32 2.21 27.15
N ASP A 263 -11.71 3.48 27.27
CA ASP A 263 -13.09 3.87 27.59
C ASP A 263 -14.10 3.45 26.52
N ARG A 264 -13.70 3.48 25.25
CA ARG A 264 -14.55 3.07 24.12
C ARG A 264 -14.62 1.55 24.04
N ALA A 265 -13.48 0.87 24.08
CA ALA A 265 -13.38 -0.59 24.12
C ALA A 265 -14.28 -1.19 25.21
N GLU A 266 -14.15 -0.70 26.46
CA GLU A 266 -14.93 -1.19 27.59
C GLU A 266 -16.44 -0.98 27.41
N LYS A 267 -16.86 0.11 26.78
CA LYS A 267 -18.29 0.35 26.47
C LYS A 267 -18.81 -0.60 25.41
N LEU A 268 -18.06 -0.80 24.32
CA LEU A 268 -18.46 -1.71 23.24
C LEU A 268 -18.58 -3.14 23.78
N LEU A 269 -17.57 -3.61 24.51
CA LEU A 269 -17.57 -4.93 25.16
C LEU A 269 -18.75 -5.13 26.13
N ARG A 270 -19.26 -4.08 26.78
CA ARG A 270 -20.42 -4.17 27.68
C ARG A 270 -21.77 -4.24 26.95
N LEU A 271 -21.81 -3.82 25.69
CA LEU A 271 -23.00 -3.86 24.86
C LEU A 271 -23.14 -5.20 24.13
N MET A 272 -22.06 -5.98 24.06
CA MET A 272 -22.01 -7.32 23.47
C MET A 272 -22.68 -8.39 24.33
N GLY A 273 -22.91 -9.55 23.73
CA GLY A 273 -23.30 -10.76 24.44
C GLY A 273 -22.17 -11.28 25.34
N VAL A 274 -22.54 -12.05 26.36
CA VAL A 274 -21.60 -12.55 27.39
C VAL A 274 -20.58 -13.55 26.82
N LYS A 275 -20.97 -14.30 25.77
CA LYS A 275 -20.09 -15.30 25.13
C LYS A 275 -18.99 -14.58 24.36
N GLU A 276 -19.38 -13.67 23.48
CA GLU A 276 -18.53 -12.89 22.57
C GLU A 276 -17.59 -12.00 23.40
N GLN A 277 -18.13 -11.26 24.37
CA GLN A 277 -17.35 -10.43 25.29
C GLN A 277 -16.26 -11.25 26.01
N ARG A 278 -16.58 -12.49 26.41
CA ARG A 278 -15.64 -13.34 27.14
C ARG A 278 -14.51 -13.84 26.25
N ALA A 279 -14.83 -14.23 25.01
CA ALA A 279 -13.85 -14.67 24.03
C ALA A 279 -12.84 -13.55 23.74
N ILE A 280 -13.32 -12.37 23.36
CA ILE A 280 -12.47 -11.21 23.06
C ILE A 280 -11.61 -10.81 24.27
N ARG A 281 -12.20 -10.78 25.48
CA ARG A 281 -11.45 -10.45 26.71
C ARG A 281 -10.36 -11.46 27.05
N GLN A 282 -10.55 -12.72 26.70
CA GLN A 282 -9.53 -13.74 26.91
C GLN A 282 -8.33 -13.46 26.02
N LEU A 283 -8.55 -13.15 24.74
CA LEU A 283 -7.51 -12.84 23.76
C LEU A 283 -6.75 -11.54 24.09
N LEU A 284 -7.49 -10.49 24.46
CA LEU A 284 -6.91 -9.22 24.97
C LEU A 284 -6.01 -9.41 26.21
N GLY A 285 -6.15 -10.53 26.93
CA GLY A 285 -5.34 -10.85 28.10
C GLY A 285 -3.95 -11.40 27.78
N TYR A 286 -3.73 -11.91 26.57
CA TYR A 286 -2.41 -12.40 26.12
C TYR A 286 -1.54 -11.23 25.64
N ARG A 287 -0.22 -11.42 25.61
CA ARG A 287 0.70 -10.40 25.10
C ARG A 287 0.56 -10.30 23.58
N GLU A 288 0.81 -9.11 23.02
CA GLU A 288 0.96 -8.95 21.57
C GLU A 288 2.09 -9.84 21.05
N TYR A 289 2.01 -10.22 19.77
CA TYR A 289 2.98 -11.10 19.09
C TYR A 289 3.10 -12.52 19.70
N THR A 290 2.00 -13.06 20.25
CA THR A 290 1.98 -14.41 20.81
C THR A 290 0.87 -15.26 20.22
N ALA A 291 1.04 -16.59 20.27
CA ALA A 291 0.05 -17.55 19.82
C ALA A 291 -1.34 -17.32 20.44
N GLY A 292 -1.40 -16.90 21.70
CA GLY A 292 -2.66 -16.64 22.39
C GLY A 292 -3.36 -15.35 21.93
N ARG A 293 -2.63 -14.43 21.29
CA ARG A 293 -3.19 -13.20 20.73
C ARG A 293 -3.83 -13.43 19.36
N ILE A 294 -3.18 -14.25 18.52
CA ILE A 294 -3.60 -14.57 17.15
C ILE A 294 -4.43 -15.86 17.04
N MET A 295 -4.99 -16.34 18.16
CA MET A 295 -5.84 -17.54 18.14
C MET A 295 -7.31 -17.14 18.22
N THR A 296 -8.13 -17.86 17.49
CA THR A 296 -9.57 -17.87 17.69
C THR A 296 -9.96 -18.92 18.73
N SER A 297 -10.97 -18.59 19.55
CA SER A 297 -11.55 -19.52 20.53
C SER A 297 -12.57 -20.49 19.92
N GLU A 298 -12.87 -20.32 18.63
CA GLU A 298 -13.88 -21.05 17.85
C GLU A 298 -13.36 -22.44 17.40
N ALA A 299 -12.93 -23.27 18.36
CA ALA A 299 -12.39 -24.61 18.09
C ALA A 299 -13.42 -25.72 18.38
N LEU A 300 -13.73 -26.55 17.38
CA LEU A 300 -14.64 -27.68 17.58
C LEU A 300 -13.96 -28.83 18.34
N SER A 301 -14.42 -29.08 19.56
CA SER A 301 -13.95 -30.18 20.40
C SER A 301 -15.05 -31.19 20.76
N VAL A 302 -14.71 -32.48 20.78
CA VAL A 302 -15.61 -33.60 21.10
C VAL A 302 -14.88 -34.63 21.98
N PRO A 303 -15.53 -35.27 22.97
CA PRO A 303 -14.90 -36.32 23.76
C PRO A 303 -14.43 -37.51 22.91
N GLU A 304 -13.25 -38.04 23.19
CA GLU A 304 -12.62 -39.10 22.37
C GLU A 304 -13.39 -40.44 22.37
N ASP A 305 -14.24 -40.64 23.38
CA ASP A 305 -14.99 -41.86 23.64
C ASP A 305 -16.24 -42.01 22.75
N GLN A 306 -16.63 -40.92 22.07
CA GLN A 306 -17.81 -40.81 21.20
C GLN A 306 -17.60 -41.46 19.82
N THR A 307 -18.70 -41.60 19.07
CA THR A 307 -18.69 -42.18 17.72
C THR A 307 -18.62 -41.12 16.62
N VAL A 308 -18.26 -41.55 15.42
CA VAL A 308 -18.29 -40.72 14.20
C VAL A 308 -19.69 -40.12 13.96
N ALA A 309 -20.76 -40.88 14.23
CA ALA A 309 -22.14 -40.40 14.12
C ALA A 309 -22.42 -39.21 15.04
N TYR A 310 -21.93 -39.26 16.29
CA TYR A 310 -22.05 -38.15 17.24
C TYR A 310 -21.31 -36.90 16.74
N ALA A 311 -20.09 -37.06 16.22
CA ALA A 311 -19.34 -35.94 15.65
C ALA A 311 -20.07 -35.27 14.48
N PHE A 312 -20.70 -36.05 13.58
CA PHE A 312 -21.51 -35.49 12.51
C PHE A 312 -22.77 -34.77 13.01
N ASP A 313 -23.39 -35.25 14.08
CA ASP A 313 -24.52 -34.54 14.70
C ASP A 313 -24.08 -33.20 15.29
N ARG A 314 -22.90 -33.14 15.91
CA ARG A 314 -22.30 -31.88 16.37
C ARG A 314 -22.02 -30.92 15.21
N LEU A 315 -21.39 -31.40 14.14
CA LEU A 315 -21.07 -30.61 12.95
C LEU A 315 -22.33 -30.02 12.29
N ARG A 316 -23.45 -30.74 12.27
CA ARG A 316 -24.72 -30.26 11.67
C ARG A 316 -25.43 -29.17 12.47
N ASN A 317 -25.05 -28.99 13.73
CA ASN A 317 -25.64 -28.00 14.63
C ASN A 317 -24.73 -26.79 14.84
N LEU A 318 -23.63 -26.68 14.08
CA LEU A 318 -22.81 -25.48 14.05
C LEU A 318 -23.47 -24.41 13.20
N ASP A 319 -23.15 -23.16 13.50
CA ASP A 319 -23.56 -21.99 12.73
C ASP A 319 -22.81 -21.97 11.37
N GLU A 320 -23.36 -21.26 10.38
CA GLU A 320 -22.85 -21.28 9.00
C GLU A 320 -21.50 -20.56 8.85
N ASP A 321 -21.27 -19.61 9.74
CA ASP A 321 -20.14 -18.69 9.91
C ASP A 321 -19.03 -19.23 10.85
N PHE A 322 -19.06 -20.51 11.22
CA PHE A 322 -18.04 -21.09 12.09
C PHE A 322 -16.69 -21.24 11.39
N GLU A 323 -15.67 -20.50 11.85
CA GLU A 323 -14.24 -20.53 11.50
C GLU A 323 -13.78 -21.69 10.59
N THR A 324 -13.45 -22.85 11.19
CA THR A 324 -12.99 -24.01 10.43
C THR A 324 -13.36 -25.34 11.08
N VAL A 325 -14.04 -26.17 10.32
CA VAL A 325 -14.42 -27.55 10.72
C VAL A 325 -13.47 -28.62 10.13
N ARG A 326 -12.31 -28.21 9.62
CA ARG A 326 -11.39 -29.13 8.91
C ARG A 326 -10.69 -30.11 9.84
N TYR A 327 -10.48 -29.70 11.09
CA TYR A 327 -9.97 -30.50 12.18
C TYR A 327 -11.00 -30.60 13.30
N LEU A 328 -11.23 -31.82 13.77
CA LEU A 328 -12.01 -32.11 14.96
C LEU A 328 -11.03 -32.45 16.09
N TYR A 329 -11.02 -31.64 17.13
CA TYR A 329 -10.16 -31.84 18.29
C TYR A 329 -10.83 -32.79 19.27
N LEU A 330 -10.08 -33.77 19.79
CA LEU A 330 -10.57 -34.73 20.76
C LEU A 330 -10.08 -34.40 22.15
N THR A 331 -10.98 -34.50 23.13
CA THR A 331 -10.65 -34.30 24.54
C THR A 331 -10.81 -35.59 25.33
N ASP A 332 -9.89 -35.82 26.27
CA ASP A 332 -9.99 -36.91 27.26
C ASP A 332 -10.99 -36.58 28.39
N GLU A 333 -11.13 -37.50 29.35
CA GLU A 333 -12.03 -37.34 30.51
C GLU A 333 -11.67 -36.14 31.41
N ASP A 334 -10.41 -35.71 31.42
CA ASP A 334 -9.90 -34.57 32.20
C ASP A 334 -9.99 -33.23 31.43
N GLY A 335 -10.48 -33.26 30.19
CA GLY A 335 -10.62 -32.13 29.28
C GLY A 335 -9.32 -31.71 28.60
N ARG A 336 -8.32 -32.61 28.54
CA ARG A 336 -7.05 -32.38 27.85
C ARG A 336 -7.14 -32.81 26.40
N LEU A 337 -6.37 -32.15 25.54
CA LEU A 337 -6.29 -32.48 24.12
C LEU A 337 -5.63 -33.85 23.93
N SER A 338 -6.38 -34.82 23.40
CA SER A 338 -5.97 -36.23 23.28
C SER A 338 -5.69 -36.67 21.84
N GLY A 339 -6.26 -35.97 20.85
CA GLY A 339 -6.06 -36.29 19.44
C GLY A 339 -6.74 -35.31 18.49
N ILE A 340 -6.47 -35.47 17.19
CA ILE A 340 -7.14 -34.74 16.11
C ILE A 340 -7.66 -35.73 15.07
N VAL A 341 -8.87 -35.49 14.58
CA VAL A 341 -9.47 -36.19 13.44
C VAL A 341 -9.69 -35.19 12.31
N THR A 342 -9.16 -35.48 11.11
CA THR A 342 -9.44 -34.64 9.94
C THR A 342 -10.83 -34.93 9.39
N LEU A 343 -11.50 -33.92 8.83
CA LEU A 343 -12.83 -34.10 8.22
C LEU A 343 -12.85 -35.20 7.15
N ASN A 344 -11.77 -35.30 6.36
CA ASN A 344 -11.60 -36.37 5.35
C ASN A 344 -11.61 -37.76 6.00
N ARG A 345 -10.93 -37.93 7.14
CA ARG A 345 -10.92 -39.19 7.90
C ARG A 345 -12.30 -39.48 8.48
N LEU A 346 -12.98 -38.46 8.99
CA LEU A 346 -14.32 -38.59 9.57
C LEU A 346 -15.35 -39.07 8.53
N ILE A 347 -15.31 -38.52 7.31
CA ILE A 347 -16.25 -38.86 6.22
C ILE A 347 -16.11 -40.30 5.72
N VAL A 348 -14.88 -40.84 5.67
CA VAL A 348 -14.65 -42.20 5.18
C VAL A 348 -14.80 -43.28 6.25
N SER A 349 -15.00 -42.89 7.51
CA SER A 349 -15.12 -43.80 8.64
C SER A 349 -16.57 -44.24 8.82
N GLU A 350 -16.76 -45.45 9.36
CA GLU A 350 -18.10 -45.96 9.65
C GLU A 350 -18.74 -45.17 10.81
N PRO A 351 -20.07 -44.89 10.78
CA PRO A 351 -20.73 -44.06 11.77
C PRO A 351 -20.56 -44.53 13.23
N GLU A 352 -20.42 -45.84 13.45
CA GLU A 352 -20.31 -46.44 14.78
C GLU A 352 -18.87 -46.58 15.28
N THR A 353 -17.87 -46.27 14.46
CA THR A 353 -16.47 -46.28 14.87
C THR A 353 -16.23 -45.20 15.93
N ARG A 354 -15.43 -45.52 16.96
CA ARG A 354 -15.07 -44.55 18.01
C ARG A 354 -14.02 -43.56 17.49
N LEU A 355 -14.10 -42.31 17.92
CA LEU A 355 -13.21 -41.25 17.47
C LEU A 355 -11.74 -41.53 17.86
N GLU A 356 -11.50 -42.08 19.05
CA GLU A 356 -10.16 -42.49 19.51
C GLU A 356 -9.43 -43.46 18.57
N GLU A 357 -10.16 -44.29 17.81
CA GLU A 357 -9.60 -45.32 16.91
C GLU A 357 -9.08 -44.71 15.60
N ILE A 358 -9.66 -43.57 15.19
CA ILE A 358 -9.32 -42.89 13.94
C ILE A 358 -8.48 -41.62 14.16
N ALA A 359 -8.28 -41.22 15.41
CA ALA A 359 -7.53 -40.04 15.82
C ALA A 359 -6.03 -40.17 15.55
N ASN A 360 -5.43 -39.06 15.14
CA ASN A 360 -3.98 -38.88 15.19
C ASN A 360 -3.59 -38.33 16.57
N LYS A 361 -2.71 -39.03 17.28
CA LYS A 361 -2.21 -38.66 18.61
C LYS A 361 -0.85 -37.94 18.58
N ASN A 362 -0.20 -37.88 17.41
CA ASN A 362 1.04 -37.13 17.23
C ASN A 362 0.67 -35.68 16.91
N LEU A 363 0.41 -34.91 17.96
CA LEU A 363 -0.06 -33.53 17.86
C LEU A 363 1.13 -32.57 17.84
N VAL A 364 1.06 -31.59 16.96
CA VAL A 364 1.88 -30.38 17.03
C VAL A 364 0.99 -29.31 17.66
N THR A 365 1.43 -28.74 18.78
CA THR A 365 0.68 -27.79 19.59
C THR A 365 1.54 -26.58 19.90
N ALA A 366 0.91 -25.43 20.13
CA ALA A 366 1.58 -24.23 20.65
C ALA A 366 1.11 -23.92 22.09
N SER A 367 1.98 -23.30 22.87
CA SER A 367 1.63 -22.61 24.11
C SER A 367 1.08 -21.22 23.78
N PRO A 368 0.13 -20.65 24.54
CA PRO A 368 -0.38 -19.30 24.29
C PRO A 368 0.69 -18.21 24.41
N GLU A 369 1.83 -18.48 25.06
CA GLU A 369 2.94 -17.54 25.20
C GLU A 369 4.05 -17.74 24.16
N ASP A 370 3.91 -18.74 23.27
CA ASP A 370 4.86 -18.95 22.17
C ASP A 370 4.79 -17.76 21.19
N ASP A 371 5.93 -17.49 20.57
CA ASP A 371 6.07 -16.43 19.57
C ASP A 371 5.23 -16.73 18.34
N GLN A 372 4.55 -15.71 17.80
CA GLN A 372 3.68 -15.88 16.63
C GLN A 372 4.44 -16.37 15.39
N GLU A 373 5.70 -15.94 15.21
CA GLU A 373 6.51 -16.34 14.06
C GLU A 373 6.84 -17.84 14.14
N ASP A 374 7.18 -18.34 15.32
CA ASP A 374 7.45 -19.76 15.55
C ASP A 374 6.21 -20.63 15.28
N VAL A 375 5.03 -20.16 15.69
CA VAL A 375 3.75 -20.82 15.43
C VAL A 375 3.50 -20.89 13.92
N ALA A 376 3.61 -19.76 13.22
CA ALA A 376 3.39 -19.66 11.79
C ALA A 376 4.38 -20.51 10.98
N ARG A 377 5.68 -20.49 11.36
CA ARG A 377 6.72 -21.35 10.77
C ARG A 377 6.39 -22.83 10.97
N ASN A 378 5.86 -23.23 12.13
CA ASN A 378 5.46 -24.62 12.36
C ASN A 378 4.25 -25.02 11.52
N ILE A 379 3.23 -24.16 11.41
CA ILE A 379 2.06 -24.36 10.54
C ILE A 379 2.54 -24.60 9.09
N ALA A 380 3.40 -23.73 8.57
CA ALA A 380 3.96 -23.86 7.23
C ALA A 380 4.82 -25.13 7.07
N LYS A 381 5.72 -25.41 8.03
CA LYS A 381 6.63 -26.58 8.00
C LYS A 381 5.89 -27.91 7.96
N TYR A 382 4.81 -28.03 8.73
CA TYR A 382 4.01 -29.26 8.82
C TYR A 382 2.80 -29.27 7.88
N ASN A 383 2.58 -28.22 7.08
CA ASN A 383 1.42 -28.03 6.20
C ASN A 383 0.10 -28.22 6.95
N LEU A 384 -0.01 -27.60 8.12
CA LEU A 384 -1.22 -27.62 8.93
C LEU A 384 -2.21 -26.59 8.41
N LEU A 385 -3.51 -26.88 8.53
CA LEU A 385 -4.57 -25.91 8.23
C LEU A 385 -4.98 -25.10 9.46
N ALA A 386 -4.62 -25.60 10.64
CA ALA A 386 -4.75 -24.92 11.92
C ALA A 386 -3.85 -25.61 12.95
N MET A 387 -3.35 -24.87 13.93
CA MET A 387 -2.57 -25.39 15.06
C MET A 387 -3.33 -25.19 16.37
N PRO A 388 -3.53 -26.23 17.20
CA PRO A 388 -4.13 -26.07 18.52
C PRO A 388 -3.19 -25.34 19.49
N VAL A 389 -3.76 -24.36 20.19
CA VAL A 389 -3.12 -23.69 21.32
C VAL A 389 -3.62 -24.34 22.61
N VAL A 390 -2.68 -24.78 23.45
CA VAL A 390 -2.98 -25.52 24.68
C VAL A 390 -2.39 -24.83 25.90
N SER A 391 -3.09 -24.93 27.04
CA SER A 391 -2.56 -24.48 28.33
C SER A 391 -1.44 -25.39 28.84
N ASP A 392 -0.77 -24.98 29.92
CA ASP A 392 0.23 -25.79 30.63
C ASP A 392 -0.30 -27.17 31.08
N ASP A 393 -1.60 -27.29 31.33
CA ASP A 393 -2.29 -28.53 31.69
C ASP A 393 -2.75 -29.35 30.47
N ASN A 394 -2.32 -28.96 29.26
CA ASN A 394 -2.66 -29.53 27.97
C ASN A 394 -4.16 -29.43 27.61
N ARG A 395 -4.85 -28.38 28.09
CA ARG A 395 -6.25 -28.10 27.73
C ARG A 395 -6.31 -27.21 26.50
N LEU A 396 -7.18 -27.53 25.56
CA LEU A 396 -7.39 -26.72 24.35
C LEU A 396 -7.95 -25.35 24.74
N LEU A 397 -7.24 -24.28 24.35
CA LEU A 397 -7.64 -22.89 24.57
C LEU A 397 -8.27 -22.29 23.31
N GLY A 398 -7.75 -22.66 22.15
CA GLY A 398 -8.13 -22.13 20.84
C GLY A 398 -7.31 -22.77 19.72
N ILE A 399 -7.41 -22.21 18.53
CA ILE A 399 -6.63 -22.61 17.35
C ILE A 399 -6.09 -21.37 16.65
N VAL A 400 -4.93 -21.50 16.02
CA VAL A 400 -4.40 -20.51 15.06
C VAL A 400 -4.60 -21.09 13.67
N THR A 401 -5.22 -20.35 12.76
CA THR A 401 -5.50 -20.82 11.40
C THR A 401 -4.27 -20.64 10.49
N VAL A 402 -4.37 -21.11 9.26
CA VAL A 402 -3.25 -20.98 8.30
C VAL A 402 -3.21 -19.60 7.65
N ASP A 403 -4.35 -18.94 7.59
CA ASP A 403 -4.59 -17.59 7.10
C ASP A 403 -3.92 -16.58 8.04
N ASP A 404 -4.26 -16.57 9.34
CA ASP A 404 -3.58 -15.70 10.33
C ASP A 404 -2.07 -15.94 10.34
N ALA A 405 -1.65 -17.20 10.19
CA ALA A 405 -0.25 -17.55 10.11
C ALA A 405 0.44 -17.02 8.84
N LEU A 406 -0.28 -16.88 7.73
CA LEU A 406 0.25 -16.27 6.51
C LEU A 406 0.41 -14.76 6.68
N ASP A 407 -0.55 -14.11 7.33
CA ASP A 407 -0.51 -12.67 7.60
C ASP A 407 0.65 -12.33 8.54
N VAL A 408 0.81 -13.10 9.63
CA VAL A 408 1.99 -13.01 10.51
C VAL A 408 3.30 -13.18 9.73
N LEU A 409 3.39 -14.14 8.79
CA LEU A 409 4.61 -14.31 7.99
C LEU A 409 4.88 -13.12 7.06
N GLU A 410 3.84 -12.45 6.56
CA GLU A 410 3.98 -11.23 5.75
C GLU A 410 4.41 -10.04 6.61
N GLU A 411 3.80 -9.86 7.78
CA GLU A 411 4.13 -8.81 8.75
C GLU A 411 5.57 -8.91 9.26
N GLU A 412 5.98 -10.09 9.73
CA GLU A 412 7.34 -10.35 10.22
C GLU A 412 8.37 -10.12 9.10
N HIS A 413 8.03 -10.52 7.86
CA HIS A 413 8.89 -10.25 6.71
C HIS A 413 8.98 -8.75 6.37
N ALA A 414 7.88 -8.02 6.50
CA ALA A 414 7.84 -6.57 6.30
C ALA A 414 8.63 -5.83 7.38
N GLU A 415 8.50 -6.25 8.65
CA GLU A 415 9.28 -5.73 9.77
C GLU A 415 10.78 -5.95 9.55
N ASP A 416 11.17 -7.17 9.18
CA ASP A 416 12.56 -7.51 8.86
C ASP A 416 13.14 -6.61 7.77
N LEU A 417 12.40 -6.41 6.67
CA LEU A 417 12.80 -5.52 5.58
C LEU A 417 12.90 -4.04 6.03
N GLN A 418 12.02 -3.61 6.93
CA GLN A 418 12.02 -2.27 7.50
C GLN A 418 13.24 -2.04 8.42
N ILE A 419 13.60 -3.04 9.22
CA ILE A 419 14.80 -3.05 10.07
C ILE A 419 16.07 -2.93 9.19
N VAL A 420 16.14 -3.66 8.07
CA VAL A 420 17.23 -3.57 7.09
C VAL A 420 17.33 -2.19 6.47
N GLY A 421 16.19 -1.59 6.11
CA GLY A 421 16.12 -0.31 5.42
C GLY A 421 16.57 0.89 6.27
N GLY A 422 16.95 0.66 7.55
CA GLY A 422 17.33 1.71 8.50
C GLY A 422 16.14 2.55 8.96
N GLY A 423 14.92 2.07 8.73
CA GLY A 423 13.68 2.80 8.96
C GLY A 423 12.82 2.16 10.03
N ARG A 424 13.34 1.91 11.24
CA ARG A 424 12.47 1.62 12.38
C ARG A 424 11.60 2.85 12.61
N SER A 425 10.34 2.77 12.19
CA SER A 425 9.30 3.69 12.63
C SER A 425 8.35 2.82 13.40
N ASP A 426 8.33 2.98 14.72
CA ASP A 426 7.18 2.56 15.51
C ASP A 426 5.94 3.09 14.77
N SER A 427 5.00 2.19 14.51
CA SER A 427 3.65 2.47 14.05
C SER A 427 2.89 3.22 15.15
N ASP A 428 3.35 4.42 15.50
CA ASP A 428 2.55 5.31 16.35
C ASP A 428 2.85 6.79 16.05
N SER A 429 1.76 7.54 15.83
CA SER A 429 1.65 9.00 15.88
C SER A 429 2.07 9.88 14.67
N GLY A 430 1.07 10.42 13.95
CA GLY A 430 1.01 11.85 13.58
C GLY A 430 1.60 12.32 12.24
N ASP A 431 0.74 12.43 11.23
CA ASP A 431 0.98 12.61 9.78
C ASP A 431 1.59 13.95 9.27
N ARG A 432 2.31 14.74 10.09
CA ARG A 432 2.99 15.98 9.60
C ARG A 432 4.45 16.14 9.97
N GLY A 433 4.91 15.55 11.07
CA GLY A 433 6.33 15.44 11.40
C GLY A 433 7.05 14.35 10.60
N ARG A 434 6.28 13.36 10.12
CA ARG A 434 6.72 12.13 9.47
C ARG A 434 7.50 12.35 8.17
N ASN A 435 7.10 13.30 7.33
CA ASN A 435 7.74 13.50 6.02
C ASN A 435 9.17 14.07 6.13
N ILE A 436 9.43 14.95 7.11
CA ILE A 436 10.75 15.58 7.27
C ILE A 436 11.70 14.62 7.98
N ILE A 437 11.22 13.94 9.04
CA ILE A 437 12.03 12.98 9.78
C ILE A 437 12.40 11.81 8.87
N TRP A 438 11.43 11.23 8.14
CA TRP A 438 11.69 10.19 7.15
C TRP A 438 12.67 10.65 6.06
N PHE A 439 12.50 11.87 5.52
CA PHE A 439 13.42 12.43 4.52
C PHE A 439 14.85 12.61 5.05
N LEU A 440 15.00 13.06 6.31
CA LEU A 440 16.30 13.21 6.97
C LEU A 440 16.96 11.86 7.23
N HIS A 441 16.19 10.85 7.68
CA HIS A 441 16.66 9.48 7.91
C HIS A 441 17.10 8.81 6.60
N ARG A 442 16.38 9.07 5.49
CA ARG A 442 16.71 8.53 4.18
C ARG A 442 17.92 9.20 3.51
N ASN A 443 18.29 10.42 3.93
CA ASN A 443 19.36 11.20 3.32
C ASN A 443 20.48 11.53 4.31
N LEU A 444 20.81 10.60 5.22
CA LEU A 444 21.90 10.77 6.19
C LEU A 444 23.24 11.12 5.51
N TRP A 445 23.52 10.54 4.33
CA TRP A 445 24.73 10.84 3.56
C TRP A 445 24.90 12.34 3.27
N LEU A 446 23.78 13.05 3.03
CA LEU A 446 23.80 14.49 2.74
C LEU A 446 24.20 15.28 3.99
N LEU A 447 23.71 14.90 5.17
CA LEU A 447 24.07 15.55 6.43
C LEU A 447 25.56 15.40 6.73
N PHE A 448 26.10 14.19 6.58
CA PHE A 448 27.54 13.94 6.73
C PHE A 448 28.38 14.69 5.70
N TRP A 449 27.92 14.77 4.45
CA TRP A 449 28.64 15.49 3.41
C TRP A 449 28.67 17.00 3.67
N VAL A 450 27.53 17.61 3.99
CA VAL A 450 27.45 19.05 4.31
C VAL A 450 28.32 19.39 5.53
N ALA A 451 28.26 18.57 6.59
CA ALA A 451 29.10 18.75 7.77
C ALA A 451 30.60 18.65 7.41
N SER A 452 30.97 17.72 6.53
CA SER A 452 32.35 17.55 6.07
C SER A 452 32.83 18.71 5.20
N VAL A 453 31.97 19.24 4.31
CA VAL A 453 32.26 20.44 3.49
C VAL A 453 32.53 21.65 4.37
N VAL A 454 31.66 21.91 5.36
CA VAL A 454 31.80 23.03 6.29
C VAL A 454 33.08 22.88 7.13
N THR A 455 33.34 21.67 7.63
CA THR A 455 34.53 21.37 8.43
C THR A 455 35.81 21.56 7.60
N ALA A 456 35.85 21.05 6.37
CA ALA A 456 36.99 21.21 5.47
C ALA A 456 37.24 22.69 5.11
N ALA A 457 36.17 23.44 4.83
CA ALA A 457 36.26 24.88 4.54
C ALA A 457 36.81 25.69 5.73
N PHE A 458 36.31 25.39 6.94
CA PHE A 458 36.74 26.04 8.16
C PHE A 458 38.21 25.72 8.48
N VAL A 459 38.58 24.43 8.47
CA VAL A 459 39.95 23.98 8.75
C VAL A 459 40.93 24.53 7.72
N GLY A 460 40.61 24.50 6.43
CA GLY A 460 41.47 25.04 5.38
C GLY A 460 41.72 26.55 5.51
N THR A 461 40.67 27.31 5.87
CA THR A 461 40.78 28.76 6.14
C THR A 461 41.60 29.03 7.39
N ALA A 462 41.34 28.31 8.48
CA ALA A 462 42.02 28.51 9.76
C ALA A 462 43.51 28.14 9.67
N ALA A 463 43.86 27.04 8.99
CA ALA A 463 45.24 26.57 8.88
C ALA A 463 46.14 27.49 8.05
N THR A 464 45.59 28.17 7.04
CA THR A 464 46.36 28.99 6.10
C THR A 464 46.10 30.49 6.21
N SER A 465 45.15 30.90 7.07
CA SER A 465 44.63 32.27 7.15
C SER A 465 44.13 32.84 5.81
N ASN A 466 43.80 31.97 4.84
CA ASN A 466 43.39 32.36 3.50
C ASN A 466 42.03 31.72 3.13
N PRO A 467 40.98 32.52 2.85
CA PRO A 467 39.65 31.99 2.52
C PRO A 467 39.63 31.20 1.21
N ILE A 468 40.54 31.48 0.28
CA ILE A 468 40.64 30.74 -0.99
C ILE A 468 41.03 29.28 -0.74
N MET A 469 41.89 29.03 0.26
CA MET A 469 42.31 27.67 0.60
C MET A 469 41.19 26.88 1.29
N GLY A 470 40.31 27.57 2.04
CA GLY A 470 39.08 26.97 2.55
C GLY A 470 38.14 26.51 1.44
N ILE A 471 37.94 27.33 0.40
CA ILE A 471 37.12 26.95 -0.76
C ILE A 471 37.74 25.75 -1.49
N PHE A 472 39.06 25.71 -1.66
CA PHE A 472 39.74 24.57 -2.27
C PHE A 472 39.57 23.29 -1.45
N ALA A 473 39.74 23.36 -0.12
CA ALA A 473 39.53 22.22 0.77
C ALA A 473 38.08 21.70 0.74
N ALA A 474 37.10 22.60 0.60
CA ALA A 474 35.70 22.22 0.41
C ALA A 474 35.48 21.47 -0.92
N LEU A 475 36.08 21.95 -2.01
CA LEU A 475 35.99 21.30 -3.32
C LEU A 475 36.61 19.90 -3.34
N CYS A 476 37.65 19.64 -2.52
CA CYS A 476 38.23 18.30 -2.39
C CYS A 476 37.26 17.25 -1.83
N THR A 477 36.12 17.66 -1.24
CA THR A 477 35.10 16.74 -0.71
C THR A 477 34.04 16.34 -1.75
N ILE A 478 34.16 16.78 -3.00
CA ILE A 478 33.13 16.55 -4.04
C ILE A 478 32.89 15.05 -4.36
N THR A 479 33.87 14.19 -4.14
CA THR A 479 33.77 12.73 -4.35
C THR A 479 33.33 11.96 -3.10
N MET A 480 33.28 12.62 -1.93
CA MET A 480 32.84 12.01 -0.67
C MET A 480 31.41 11.45 -0.69
N PRO A 481 30.43 12.04 -1.43
CA PRO A 481 29.11 11.42 -1.59
C PRO A 481 29.17 9.97 -2.06
N ILE A 482 30.12 9.64 -2.93
CA ILE A 482 30.31 8.27 -3.44
C ILE A 482 30.70 7.36 -2.27
N SER A 483 31.72 7.74 -1.47
CA SER A 483 32.16 6.92 -0.35
C SER A 483 31.09 6.78 0.74
N LEU A 484 30.34 7.85 1.04
CA LEU A 484 29.26 7.83 2.04
C LEU A 484 28.10 6.90 1.62
N ASN A 485 27.62 7.02 0.39
CA ASN A 485 26.54 6.14 -0.10
C ASN A 485 26.98 4.67 -0.15
N LEU A 486 28.23 4.41 -0.55
CA LEU A 486 28.76 3.05 -0.55
C LEU A 486 28.97 2.50 0.87
N SER A 487 29.33 3.35 1.84
CA SER A 487 29.46 2.95 3.25
C SER A 487 28.12 2.56 3.88
N GLU A 488 27.04 3.22 3.48
CA GLU A 488 25.66 2.87 3.84
C GLU A 488 25.23 1.56 3.20
N ASN A 489 25.44 1.41 1.88
CA ASN A 489 25.13 0.17 1.17
C ASN A 489 25.90 -1.04 1.72
N THR A 490 27.10 -0.80 2.26
CA THR A 490 27.93 -1.84 2.88
C THR A 490 27.31 -2.33 4.20
N VAL A 491 26.71 -1.42 4.98
CA VAL A 491 25.93 -1.78 6.17
C VAL A 491 24.69 -2.57 5.77
N ASN A 492 23.93 -2.09 4.78
CA ASN A 492 22.75 -2.80 4.26
C ASN A 492 23.10 -4.20 3.75
N TYR A 493 24.25 -4.36 3.08
CA TYR A 493 24.74 -5.66 2.63
C TYR A 493 25.03 -6.61 3.79
N VAL A 494 25.65 -6.13 4.87
CA VAL A 494 25.92 -6.93 6.08
C VAL A 494 24.63 -7.32 6.79
N THR A 495 23.70 -6.38 6.97
CA THR A 495 22.43 -6.63 7.65
C THR A 495 21.56 -7.61 6.85
N ASN A 496 21.46 -7.44 5.52
CA ASN A 496 20.76 -8.40 4.66
C ASN A 496 21.38 -9.80 4.73
N PHE A 497 22.72 -9.88 4.69
CA PHE A 497 23.41 -11.16 4.81
C PHE A 497 23.14 -11.83 6.17
N PHE A 498 23.06 -11.05 7.24
CA PHE A 498 22.74 -11.53 8.58
C PHE A 498 21.30 -12.09 8.66
N LEU A 499 20.30 -11.37 8.16
CA LEU A 499 18.90 -11.82 8.24
C LEU A 499 18.56 -12.97 7.30
N THR A 500 19.19 -13.02 6.12
CA THR A 500 18.99 -14.14 5.19
C THR A 500 19.69 -15.43 5.69
N ASP A 501 20.60 -15.33 6.65
CA ASP A 501 21.42 -16.43 7.15
C ASP A 501 21.07 -16.75 8.61
N ASP A 502 20.22 -17.76 8.80
CA ASP A 502 19.86 -18.30 10.11
C ASP A 502 21.13 -18.71 10.91
N PRO A 503 21.47 -18.01 12.01
CA PRO A 503 22.64 -18.26 12.85
C PRO A 503 22.45 -19.54 13.68
N GLY A 504 22.47 -20.67 12.99
CA GLY A 504 22.25 -22.00 13.56
C GLY A 504 22.23 -23.11 12.51
N SER A 505 22.05 -22.74 11.24
CA SER A 505 22.04 -23.72 10.15
C SER A 505 23.44 -24.29 9.87
N GLU A 506 23.52 -25.61 9.66
CA GLU A 506 24.76 -26.33 9.31
C GLU A 506 25.41 -25.83 8.00
N LYS A 507 24.72 -24.94 7.26
CA LYS A 507 25.13 -24.34 5.98
C LYS A 507 25.54 -22.87 6.08
N SER A 508 25.54 -22.26 7.28
CA SER A 508 25.95 -20.84 7.42
C SER A 508 27.36 -20.63 6.87
N PRO A 509 27.56 -19.70 5.91
CA PRO A 509 28.88 -19.42 5.36
C PRO A 509 29.81 -18.95 6.48
N SER A 510 31.04 -19.47 6.50
CA SER A 510 32.03 -19.01 7.47
C SER A 510 32.25 -17.49 7.33
N ILE A 511 32.49 -16.81 8.46
CA ILE A 511 32.83 -15.36 8.49
C ILE A 511 33.99 -15.06 7.52
N LEU A 512 34.91 -16.02 7.35
CA LEU A 512 36.01 -15.95 6.40
C LEU A 512 35.52 -15.96 4.93
N GLY A 513 34.55 -16.81 4.60
CA GLY A 513 33.91 -16.83 3.28
C GLY A 513 33.17 -15.53 2.97
N PHE A 514 32.46 -14.96 3.95
CA PHE A 514 31.84 -13.64 3.82
C PHE A 514 32.87 -12.53 3.62
N ALA A 515 33.94 -12.52 4.43
CA ALA A 515 35.04 -11.55 4.32
C ALA A 515 35.73 -11.59 2.94
N PHE A 516 35.89 -12.77 2.35
CA PHE A 516 36.45 -12.88 1.01
C PHE A 516 35.53 -12.29 -0.06
N ARG A 517 34.22 -12.55 0.03
CA ARG A 517 33.22 -11.98 -0.90
C ARG A 517 33.14 -10.46 -0.77
N SER A 518 33.12 -9.93 0.46
CA SER A 518 33.06 -8.49 0.70
C SER A 518 34.34 -7.78 0.26
N LEU A 519 35.51 -8.39 0.48
CA LEU A 519 36.79 -7.88 -0.04
C LEU A 519 36.79 -7.81 -1.58
N LEU A 520 36.35 -8.86 -2.26
CA LEU A 520 36.29 -8.92 -3.71
C LEU A 520 35.36 -7.82 -4.26
N LEU A 521 34.17 -7.68 -3.67
CA LEU A 521 33.23 -6.62 -4.04
C LEU A 521 33.82 -5.22 -3.79
N GLY A 522 34.46 -5.02 -2.64
CA GLY A 522 35.14 -3.77 -2.31
C GLY A 522 36.25 -3.41 -3.30
N LEU A 523 37.05 -4.38 -3.75
CA LEU A 523 38.07 -4.19 -4.77
C LEU A 523 37.47 -3.85 -6.14
N LEU A 524 36.39 -4.52 -6.55
CA LEU A 524 35.70 -4.23 -7.81
C LEU A 524 35.13 -2.80 -7.83
N VAL A 525 34.44 -2.42 -6.76
CA VAL A 525 33.80 -1.10 -6.68
C VAL A 525 34.84 0.02 -6.54
N SER A 526 35.90 -0.20 -5.74
CA SER A 526 37.03 0.74 -5.67
C SER A 526 37.75 0.87 -7.02
N GLY A 527 37.90 -0.24 -7.75
CA GLY A 527 38.41 -0.24 -9.12
C GLY A 527 37.55 0.59 -10.07
N LEU A 528 36.22 0.49 -9.97
CA LEU A 528 35.30 1.32 -10.75
C LEU A 528 35.44 2.81 -10.42
N ILE A 529 35.60 3.17 -9.14
CA ILE A 529 35.85 4.56 -8.73
C ILE A 529 37.17 5.08 -9.33
N CYS A 530 38.22 4.28 -9.32
CA CYS A 530 39.49 4.64 -9.96
C CYS A 530 39.34 4.82 -11.49
N ILE A 531 38.56 3.96 -12.16
CA ILE A 531 38.26 4.09 -13.60
C ILE A 531 37.50 5.39 -13.87
N LEU A 532 36.51 5.73 -13.03
CA LEU A 532 35.79 7.01 -13.12
C LEU A 532 36.72 8.20 -12.91
N GLY A 533 37.66 8.11 -11.96
CA GLY A 533 38.69 9.12 -11.77
C GLY A 533 39.59 9.30 -13.00
N ALA A 534 40.04 8.19 -13.60
CA ALA A 534 40.83 8.22 -14.83
C ALA A 534 40.05 8.80 -16.02
N ALA A 535 38.76 8.49 -16.14
CA ALA A 535 37.89 9.05 -17.17
C ALA A 535 37.66 10.57 -16.96
N ALA A 536 37.45 11.00 -15.72
CA ALA A 536 37.33 12.41 -15.36
C ALA A 536 38.61 13.19 -15.67
N HIS A 537 39.77 12.59 -15.37
CA HIS A 537 41.08 13.14 -15.75
C HIS A 537 41.20 13.29 -17.28
N ALA A 538 40.96 12.22 -18.05
CA ALA A 538 41.07 12.24 -19.50
C ALA A 538 40.10 13.24 -20.17
N LEU A 539 38.89 13.37 -19.62
CA LEU A 539 37.91 14.36 -20.08
C LEU A 539 38.40 15.79 -19.84
N LEU A 540 38.94 16.06 -18.65
CA LEU A 540 39.47 17.37 -18.30
C LEU A 540 40.64 17.73 -19.21
N GLU A 541 41.57 16.78 -19.43
CA GLU A 541 42.69 16.97 -20.37
C GLU A 541 42.18 17.35 -21.77
N ALA A 542 41.19 16.62 -22.30
CA ALA A 542 40.62 16.89 -23.62
C ALA A 542 39.93 18.28 -23.73
N LEU A 543 39.32 18.77 -22.66
CA LEU A 543 38.60 20.06 -22.65
C LEU A 543 39.55 21.27 -22.58
N PHE A 544 40.69 21.15 -21.90
CA PHE A 544 41.61 22.28 -21.66
C PHE A 544 42.82 22.32 -22.60
N HIS A 545 43.16 21.20 -23.25
CA HIS A 545 44.23 21.12 -24.26
C HIS A 545 44.12 22.12 -25.45
N PRO A 546 42.92 22.57 -25.91
CA PRO A 546 42.82 23.49 -27.05
C PRO A 546 43.13 24.97 -26.77
N TYR A 547 43.19 25.42 -25.51
CA TYR A 547 43.06 26.87 -25.21
C TYR A 547 44.38 27.59 -24.89
N ASP A 548 45.44 26.89 -24.42
CA ASP A 548 46.79 27.48 -24.21
C ASP A 548 47.87 26.39 -23.94
N PRO A 549 48.95 26.27 -24.73
CA PRO A 549 50.02 25.29 -24.50
C PRO A 549 50.83 25.48 -23.21
N ASN A 550 50.89 26.70 -22.66
CA ASN A 550 51.67 26.99 -21.43
C ASN A 550 50.78 26.99 -20.18
N ALA A 551 49.56 27.52 -20.27
CA ALA A 551 48.61 27.42 -19.17
C ALA A 551 48.03 25.99 -19.05
N GLY A 552 47.89 25.27 -20.18
CA GLY A 552 47.45 23.88 -20.21
C GLY A 552 48.35 22.95 -19.41
N VAL A 553 49.67 23.15 -19.40
CA VAL A 553 50.62 22.34 -18.61
C VAL A 553 50.48 22.62 -17.11
N PHE A 554 50.28 23.88 -16.71
CA PHE A 554 50.12 24.26 -15.29
C PHE A 554 48.76 23.84 -14.73
N TYR A 555 47.67 24.06 -15.48
CA TYR A 555 46.33 23.61 -15.10
C TYR A 555 46.22 22.08 -15.14
N ALA A 556 46.80 21.40 -16.14
CA ALA A 556 46.85 19.94 -16.16
C ALA A 556 47.56 19.39 -14.92
N ALA A 557 48.72 19.93 -14.52
CA ALA A 557 49.44 19.44 -13.34
C ALA A 557 48.66 19.65 -12.01
N LEU A 558 48.04 20.81 -11.81
CA LEU A 558 47.25 21.11 -10.60
C LEU A 558 45.96 20.29 -10.52
N PHE A 559 45.23 20.17 -11.63
CA PHE A 559 43.99 19.42 -11.66
C PHE A 559 44.21 17.90 -11.66
N ASP A 560 45.30 17.41 -12.27
CA ASP A 560 45.64 16.00 -12.27
C ASP A 560 45.90 15.47 -10.85
N GLN A 561 46.76 16.17 -10.10
CA GLN A 561 47.03 15.80 -8.71
C GLN A 561 45.77 15.85 -7.83
N THR A 562 44.90 16.84 -8.06
CA THR A 562 43.66 16.99 -7.29
C THR A 562 42.67 15.87 -7.62
N ILE A 563 42.49 15.49 -8.89
CA ILE A 563 41.59 14.41 -9.31
C ILE A 563 42.06 13.07 -8.76
N ILE A 564 43.36 12.76 -8.88
CA ILE A 564 43.93 11.53 -8.33
C ILE A 564 43.73 11.47 -6.81
N GLN A 565 43.94 12.59 -6.11
CA GLN A 565 43.75 12.67 -4.66
C GLN A 565 42.29 12.41 -4.25
N ILE A 566 41.31 13.10 -4.86
CA ILE A 566 39.90 13.01 -4.44
C ILE A 566 39.26 11.67 -4.82
N PHE A 567 39.58 11.10 -5.99
CA PHE A 567 39.07 9.79 -6.39
C PHE A 567 39.82 8.66 -5.68
N GLY A 568 41.13 8.81 -5.45
CA GLY A 568 41.93 7.87 -4.66
C GLY A 568 41.46 7.80 -3.20
N ALA A 569 41.13 8.94 -2.59
CA ALA A 569 40.56 8.99 -1.25
C ALA A 569 39.16 8.33 -1.18
N ALA A 570 38.31 8.57 -2.18
CA ALA A 570 36.99 7.93 -2.28
C ALA A 570 37.10 6.40 -2.44
N ALA A 571 37.99 5.93 -3.32
CA ALA A 571 38.23 4.51 -3.55
C ALA A 571 38.81 3.83 -2.31
N GLY A 572 39.82 4.42 -1.67
CA GLY A 572 40.41 3.85 -0.46
C GLY A 572 39.46 3.84 0.74
N SER A 573 38.66 4.91 0.93
CA SER A 573 37.64 4.94 1.99
C SER A 573 36.59 3.85 1.76
N THR A 574 36.13 3.69 0.53
CA THR A 574 35.20 2.63 0.13
C THR A 574 35.77 1.24 0.43
N LEU A 575 37.02 0.97 0.04
CA LEU A 575 37.67 -0.31 0.31
C LEU A 575 37.75 -0.61 1.81
N ILE A 576 38.04 0.41 2.63
CA ILE A 576 38.07 0.27 4.09
C ILE A 576 36.67 -0.04 4.64
N SER A 577 35.60 0.61 4.14
CA SER A 577 34.23 0.27 4.52
C SER A 577 33.91 -1.21 4.25
N PHE A 578 34.29 -1.74 3.08
CA PHE A 578 34.13 -3.17 2.77
C PHE A 578 34.99 -4.08 3.65
N LEU A 579 36.22 -3.69 4.01
CA LEU A 579 37.09 -4.44 4.92
C LEU A 579 36.52 -4.56 6.34
N LEU A 580 35.67 -3.62 6.76
CA LEU A 580 35.05 -3.60 8.09
C LEU A 580 33.76 -4.41 8.17
N THR A 581 33.20 -4.84 7.03
CA THR A 581 31.99 -5.70 6.98
C THR A 581 32.04 -6.93 7.88
N PRO A 582 33.16 -7.69 7.99
CA PRO A 582 33.17 -8.89 8.83
C PRO A 582 33.10 -8.55 10.32
N ILE A 583 33.58 -7.36 10.71
CA ILE A 583 33.50 -6.87 12.09
C ILE A 583 32.05 -6.51 12.42
N PHE A 584 31.35 -5.82 11.51
CA PHE A 584 29.93 -5.53 11.69
C PHE A 584 29.09 -6.81 11.80
N LEU A 585 29.35 -7.81 10.94
CA LEU A 585 28.69 -9.12 11.03
C LEU A 585 28.95 -9.82 12.37
N ALA A 586 30.19 -9.79 12.86
CA ALA A 586 30.54 -10.38 14.16
C ALA A 586 29.85 -9.67 15.34
N VAL A 587 29.66 -8.35 15.25
CA VAL A 587 28.93 -7.57 16.26
C VAL A 587 27.44 -7.91 16.26
N LEU A 588 26.81 -8.07 15.08
CA LEU A 588 25.40 -8.45 14.97
C LEU A 588 25.14 -9.82 15.63
N ARG A 589 25.89 -10.85 15.23
CA ARG A 589 25.77 -12.21 15.81
C ARG A 589 25.97 -12.24 17.33
N HIS A 590 26.98 -11.51 17.84
CA HIS A 590 27.24 -11.46 19.28
C HIS A 590 26.16 -10.74 20.09
N ARG A 591 25.43 -9.79 19.47
CA ARG A 591 24.33 -9.07 20.13
C ARG A 591 23.03 -9.86 20.10
N GLU A 592 22.78 -10.58 19.01
CA GLU A 592 21.69 -11.55 18.91
C GLU A 592 21.83 -12.69 19.93
N GLU A 593 23.02 -13.28 20.09
CA GLU A 593 23.30 -14.28 21.15
C GLU A 593 22.97 -13.79 22.58
N LYS A 594 22.91 -12.46 22.78
CA LYS A 594 22.59 -11.81 24.06
C LYS A 594 21.17 -11.27 24.13
N ASN A 595 20.30 -11.56 23.16
CA ASN A 595 18.96 -10.95 23.02
C ASN A 595 19.01 -9.42 23.11
N GLN A 596 19.95 -8.80 22.41
CA GLN A 596 20.09 -7.35 22.37
C GLN A 596 19.78 -6.81 20.97
N GLU A 597 18.79 -5.92 20.89
CA GLU A 597 18.42 -5.28 19.63
C GLU A 597 19.55 -4.43 19.04
N THR A 598 19.76 -4.53 17.73
CA THR A 598 20.71 -3.71 16.99
C THR A 598 19.98 -2.76 16.06
N SER A 599 20.06 -1.46 16.34
CA SER A 599 19.48 -0.45 15.44
C SER A 599 20.34 -0.31 14.18
N GLY A 600 19.77 -0.61 13.00
CA GLY A 600 20.44 -0.43 11.71
C GLY A 600 20.93 1.01 11.48
N LEU A 601 20.20 2.00 11.99
CA LEU A 601 20.61 3.41 11.95
C LEU A 601 21.92 3.66 12.70
N THR A 602 22.12 3.03 13.87
CA THR A 602 23.37 3.20 14.63
C THR A 602 24.58 2.64 13.88
N LEU A 603 24.40 1.51 13.19
CA LEU A 603 25.42 0.88 12.37
C LEU A 603 25.77 1.78 11.16
N THR A 604 24.76 2.35 10.51
CA THR A 604 24.92 3.31 9.41
C THR A 604 25.64 4.58 9.84
N LEU A 605 25.30 5.18 10.99
CA LEU A 605 25.99 6.36 11.52
C LEU A 605 27.48 6.09 11.82
N ILE A 606 27.79 4.93 12.40
CA ILE A 606 29.17 4.51 12.68
C ILE A 606 29.94 4.31 11.37
N SER A 607 29.35 3.62 10.39
CA SER A 607 29.97 3.37 9.08
C SER A 607 30.24 4.68 8.33
N MET A 608 29.26 5.59 8.25
CA MET A 608 29.42 6.89 7.60
C MET A 608 30.47 7.75 8.30
N GLY A 609 30.46 7.81 9.64
CA GLY A 609 31.46 8.55 10.40
C GLY A 609 32.88 8.04 10.15
N LEU A 610 33.05 6.72 10.07
CA LEU A 610 34.35 6.11 9.76
C LEU A 610 34.76 6.33 8.29
N SER A 611 33.80 6.36 7.35
CA SER A 611 34.05 6.76 5.97
C SER A 611 34.56 8.20 5.87
N VAL A 612 33.97 9.15 6.62
CA VAL A 612 34.45 10.55 6.67
C VAL A 612 35.90 10.61 7.17
N VAL A 613 36.21 9.95 8.29
CA VAL A 613 37.56 9.96 8.87
C VAL A 613 38.58 9.35 7.91
N THR A 614 38.27 8.18 7.34
CA THR A 614 39.17 7.49 6.41
C THR A 614 39.39 8.30 5.13
N PHE A 615 38.34 8.95 4.60
CA PHE A 615 38.44 9.83 3.44
C PHE A 615 39.40 11.00 3.68
N PHE A 616 39.28 11.71 4.82
CA PHE A 616 40.18 12.83 5.12
C PHE A 616 41.62 12.37 5.36
N VAL A 617 41.82 11.25 6.05
CA VAL A 617 43.16 10.68 6.29
C VAL A 617 43.83 10.29 4.97
N LEU A 618 43.11 9.61 4.07
CA LEU A 618 43.62 9.21 2.77
C LEU A 618 43.85 10.40 1.85
N SER A 619 42.95 11.37 1.85
CA SER A 619 43.12 12.62 1.10
C SER A 619 44.38 13.36 1.54
N TYR A 620 44.63 13.46 2.85
CA TYR A 620 45.86 14.04 3.38
C TYR A 620 47.10 13.22 3.00
N ALA A 621 47.05 11.90 3.13
CA ALA A 621 48.18 11.03 2.78
C ALA A 621 48.55 11.12 1.28
N LEU A 622 47.56 11.11 0.39
CA LEU A 622 47.76 11.25 -1.05
C LEU A 622 48.29 12.63 -1.43
N SER A 623 47.88 13.68 -0.70
CA SER A 623 48.43 15.03 -0.90
C SER A 623 49.93 15.12 -0.58
N LEU A 624 50.44 14.34 0.38
CA LEU A 624 51.86 14.30 0.70
C LEU A 624 52.68 13.56 -0.37
N VAL A 625 52.09 12.52 -0.96
CA VAL A 625 52.74 11.72 -2.02
C VAL A 625 52.83 12.49 -3.33
N GLY A 626 51.87 13.37 -3.65
CA GLY A 626 51.92 14.21 -4.85
C GLY A 626 52.93 15.38 -4.79
N VAL A 627 53.51 15.66 -3.62
CA VAL A 627 54.48 16.76 -3.41
C VAL A 627 55.94 16.26 -3.44
N MET A 628 56.17 14.94 -3.39
CA MET A 628 57.47 14.29 -3.63
C MET A 628 57.63 13.88 -5.09
#